data_AF-A0A3B8RQ85-F1
#
_entry.id   AF-A0A3B8RQ85-F1
#
_cell.length_a   1.000
_cell.length_b   1.000
_cell.length_c   1.000
_cell.angle_alpha   90.00
_cell.angle_beta   90.00
_cell.angle_gamma   90.00
#
_symmetry.space_group_name_H-M   'P 1'
#
loop_
_entity.id
_entity.type
_entity.pdbx_description
1 polymer ?
#
loop_
_entity_poly.entity_id
_entity_poly.type
_entity_poly.pdbx_seq_one_letter_code
_entity_poly.pdbx_strand_id
1 'polypeptide(L)'
;SRFGVPEMKDGRIIRVDEKPENPKSQYAVTGIYIYDKNFFDAFSRIAPSGRGEYEISDIHTLLINDGFNVGYEVITGWWKDTGRPEDLLEGNQLVLSEFASRNVANNGDTHNDARIQGRVKVGKGTKIGP
;
A
#
# COMPACT_ATOMS: atom_id res chain seq x y z
N SER A 1 -10.06 -12.32 -4.92
CA SER A 1 -9.06 -11.32 -4.46
C SER A 1 -9.73 -9.96 -4.26
N ARG A 2 -9.22 -9.06 -3.41
CA ARG A 2 -9.68 -7.65 -3.32
C ARG A 2 -9.03 -6.73 -4.36
N PHE A 3 -7.96 -7.20 -5.03
CA PHE A 3 -7.05 -6.37 -5.81
C PHE A 3 -6.90 -6.91 -7.24
N GLY A 4 -6.38 -6.07 -8.14
CA GLY A 4 -5.81 -6.50 -9.40
C GLY A 4 -4.59 -7.39 -9.16
N VAL A 5 -4.52 -8.52 -9.85
CA VAL A 5 -3.47 -9.54 -9.69
C VAL A 5 -2.72 -9.69 -11.01
N PRO A 6 -1.40 -9.45 -11.05
CA PRO A 6 -0.64 -9.64 -12.26
C PRO A 6 -0.33 -11.13 -12.46
N GLU A 7 -0.47 -11.61 -13.69
CA GLU A 7 0.07 -12.86 -14.16
C GLU A 7 1.49 -12.61 -14.69
N MET A 8 2.45 -13.39 -14.18
CA MET A 8 3.87 -13.19 -14.45
C MET A 8 4.43 -14.35 -15.26
N LYS A 9 5.24 -14.05 -16.28
CA LYS A 9 6.00 -15.04 -17.03
C LYS A 9 7.36 -14.49 -17.41
N ASP A 10 8.42 -15.25 -17.16
CA ASP A 10 9.80 -14.90 -17.51
C ASP A 10 10.21 -13.48 -17.04
N GLY A 11 9.79 -13.12 -15.83
CA GLY A 11 10.10 -11.82 -15.21
C GLY A 11 9.29 -10.64 -15.76
N ARG A 12 8.24 -10.87 -16.57
CA ARG A 12 7.35 -9.82 -17.11
C ARG A 12 5.90 -10.05 -16.70
N ILE A 13 5.13 -8.96 -16.62
CA ILE A 13 3.67 -9.04 -16.54
C ILE A 13 3.14 -9.39 -17.92
N ILE A 14 2.33 -10.44 -18.03
CA ILE A 14 1.66 -10.81 -19.28
C ILE A 14 0.18 -10.48 -19.28
N ARG A 15 -0.41 -10.26 -18.11
CA ARG A 15 -1.83 -9.91 -17.93
C ARG A 15 -2.06 -9.37 -16.52
N VAL A 16 -3.06 -8.52 -16.34
CA VAL A 16 -3.56 -8.14 -15.02
C VAL A 16 -5.04 -8.48 -14.94
N ASP A 17 -5.41 -9.37 -14.01
CA ASP A 17 -6.80 -9.73 -13.78
C ASP A 17 -7.36 -8.91 -12.61
N GLU A 18 -8.49 -8.23 -12.82
CA GLU A 18 -9.18 -7.48 -11.76
C GLU A 18 -9.92 -8.44 -10.82
N LYS A 19 -9.57 -8.40 -9.53
CA LYS A 19 -10.26 -9.15 -8.46
C LYS A 19 -10.55 -10.63 -8.79
N PRO A 20 -9.59 -11.42 -9.32
CA PRO A 20 -9.86 -12.79 -9.73
C PRO A 20 -10.29 -13.66 -8.55
N GLU A 21 -11.19 -14.61 -8.81
CA GLU A 21 -11.56 -15.66 -7.85
C GLU A 21 -10.36 -16.57 -7.56
N ASN A 22 -9.58 -16.90 -8.59
CA ASN A 22 -8.37 -17.72 -8.52
C ASN A 22 -7.15 -16.87 -8.92
N PRO A 23 -6.44 -16.25 -7.96
CA PRO A 23 -5.26 -15.42 -8.24
C PRO A 23 -4.14 -16.22 -8.89
N LYS A 24 -3.58 -15.69 -9.99
CA LYS A 24 -2.49 -16.35 -10.73
C LYS A 24 -1.09 -16.04 -10.19
N SER A 25 -0.99 -15.15 -9.21
CA SER A 25 0.23 -14.87 -8.48
C SER A 25 -0.07 -14.43 -7.05
N GLN A 26 0.98 -14.33 -6.23
CA GLN A 26 0.92 -13.82 -4.87
C GLN A 26 1.02 -12.28 -4.80
N TYR A 27 1.11 -11.61 -5.95
CA TYR A 27 1.28 -10.16 -6.02
C TYR A 27 -0.08 -9.47 -6.16
N ALA A 28 -0.16 -8.25 -5.65
CA ALA A 28 -1.25 -7.33 -5.89
C ALA A 28 -0.71 -6.09 -6.60
N VAL A 29 -1.42 -5.61 -7.62
CA VAL A 29 -1.13 -4.33 -8.26
C VAL A 29 -1.46 -3.22 -7.26
N THR A 30 -0.46 -2.40 -6.94
CA THR A 30 -0.63 -1.23 -6.09
C THR A 30 -1.18 -0.05 -6.89
N GLY A 31 -1.85 0.89 -6.23
CA GLY A 31 -2.41 2.10 -6.85
C GLY A 31 -1.40 3.18 -7.30
N ILE A 32 -0.22 2.79 -7.77
CA ILE A 32 0.85 3.68 -8.23
C ILE A 32 1.16 3.32 -9.68
N TYR A 33 0.96 4.28 -10.59
CA TYR A 33 1.10 4.07 -12.02
C TYR A 33 1.83 5.23 -12.68
N ILE A 34 2.67 4.91 -13.65
CA ILE A 34 3.35 5.89 -14.50
C ILE A 34 3.04 5.50 -15.94
N TYR A 35 2.50 6.43 -16.71
CA TYR A 35 2.11 6.20 -18.10
C TYR A 35 2.68 7.27 -19.02
N ASP A 36 2.86 6.89 -20.28
CA ASP A 36 2.96 7.84 -21.37
C ASP A 36 1.59 8.11 -22.01
N LYS A 37 1.57 8.80 -23.15
CA LYS A 37 0.35 9.17 -23.87
C LYS A 37 -0.48 7.99 -24.36
N ASN A 38 0.09 6.79 -24.51
CA ASN A 38 -0.63 5.62 -25.04
C ASN A 38 -1.75 5.16 -24.09
N PHE A 39 -1.71 5.60 -22.82
CA PHE A 39 -2.81 5.41 -21.87
C PHE A 39 -4.16 5.90 -22.39
N PHE A 40 -4.20 7.06 -23.05
CA PHE A 40 -5.47 7.64 -23.50
C PHE A 40 -6.11 6.82 -24.62
N ASP A 41 -5.30 6.33 -25.55
CA ASP A 41 -5.75 5.44 -26.63
C ASP A 41 -6.27 4.12 -26.04
N ALA A 42 -5.56 3.55 -25.06
CA ALA A 42 -5.99 2.36 -24.36
C ALA A 42 -7.30 2.57 -23.57
N PHE A 43 -7.41 3.67 -22.83
CA PHE A 43 -8.62 4.04 -22.08
C PHE A 43 -9.84 4.20 -23.00
N SER A 44 -9.66 4.77 -24.19
CA SER A 44 -10.76 4.96 -25.16
C SER A 44 -11.36 3.65 -25.69
N ARG A 45 -10.63 2.54 -25.54
CA ARG A 45 -10.99 1.21 -26.07
C ARG A 45 -11.59 0.27 -25.02
N ILE A 46 -11.45 0.58 -23.73
CA ILE A 46 -12.06 -0.24 -22.68
C ILE A 46 -13.53 0.11 -22.50
N ALA A 47 -14.31 -0.85 -22.01
CA ALA A 47 -15.71 -0.67 -21.66
C ALA A 47 -15.89 -0.84 -20.14
N PRO A 48 -16.96 -0.31 -19.55
CA PRO A 48 -17.28 -0.58 -18.16
C PRO A 48 -17.41 -2.09 -17.92
N SER A 49 -16.88 -2.57 -16.80
CA SER A 49 -17.00 -3.96 -16.37
C SER A 49 -18.44 -4.30 -16.03
N GLY A 50 -18.70 -5.56 -15.65
CA GLY A 50 -20.01 -5.97 -15.12
C GLY A 50 -20.48 -5.17 -13.88
N ARG A 51 -19.58 -4.39 -13.27
CA ARG A 51 -19.85 -3.49 -12.14
C ARG A 51 -20.18 -2.06 -12.58
N GLY A 52 -20.09 -1.75 -13.87
CA GLY A 52 -20.23 -0.40 -14.40
C GLY A 52 -19.00 0.49 -14.17
N GLU A 53 -17.85 -0.09 -13.79
CA GLU A 53 -16.60 0.62 -13.53
C GLU A 53 -15.61 0.44 -14.69
N TYR A 54 -14.82 1.47 -14.99
CA TYR A 54 -13.65 1.32 -15.87
C TYR A 54 -12.47 0.78 -15.05
N GLU A 55 -11.95 -0.38 -15.44
CA GLU A 55 -10.90 -1.06 -14.68
C GLU A 55 -9.52 -0.68 -15.20
N ILE A 56 -8.63 -0.24 -14.30
CA ILE A 56 -7.24 0.04 -14.66
C ILE A 56 -6.49 -1.22 -15.13
N SER A 57 -6.88 -2.39 -14.60
CA SER A 57 -6.37 -3.71 -14.98
C SER A 57 -6.64 -4.04 -16.45
N ASP A 58 -7.76 -3.58 -17.00
CA ASP A 58 -8.08 -3.75 -18.42
C ASP A 58 -7.16 -2.89 -19.29
N ILE A 59 -6.81 -1.68 -18.84
CA ILE A 59 -5.84 -0.81 -19.52
C ILE A 59 -4.46 -1.45 -19.53
N HIS A 60 -3.99 -1.99 -18.39
CA HIS A 60 -2.70 -2.69 -18.33
C HIS A 60 -2.66 -3.87 -19.31
N THR A 61 -3.70 -4.70 -19.29
CA THR A 61 -3.80 -5.86 -20.18
C THR A 61 -3.87 -5.45 -21.65
N LEU A 62 -4.60 -4.38 -21.98
CA LEU A 62 -4.70 -3.89 -23.34
C LEU A 62 -3.36 -3.33 -23.85
N LEU A 63 -2.64 -2.56 -23.03
CA LEU A 63 -1.29 -2.09 -23.37
C LEU A 63 -0.33 -3.27 -23.62
N ILE A 64 -0.36 -4.30 -22.78
CA ILE A 64 0.46 -5.51 -22.99
C ILE A 64 0.10 -6.20 -24.31
N ASN A 65 -1.19 -6.39 -24.58
CA ASN A 65 -1.67 -7.05 -25.79
C ASN A 65 -1.33 -6.27 -27.07
N ASP A 66 -1.30 -4.95 -27.00
CA ASP A 66 -0.89 -4.07 -28.10
C ASP A 66 0.65 -4.04 -28.28
N GLY A 67 1.41 -4.76 -27.44
CA GLY A 67 2.86 -4.89 -27.55
C GLY A 67 3.64 -3.77 -26.86
N PHE A 68 3.00 -2.93 -26.04
CA PHE A 68 3.70 -1.95 -25.22
C PHE A 68 4.44 -2.61 -24.07
N ASN A 69 5.55 -1.99 -23.65
CA ASN A 69 6.33 -2.47 -22.51
C ASN A 69 5.70 -2.01 -21.19
N VAL A 70 5.06 -2.94 -20.49
CA VAL A 70 4.53 -2.71 -19.14
C VAL A 70 5.50 -3.30 -18.11
N GLY A 71 6.29 -2.41 -17.51
CA GLY A 71 7.21 -2.75 -16.41
C GLY A 71 6.53 -2.72 -15.03
N TYR A 72 7.24 -3.19 -14.02
CA TYR A 72 6.81 -3.13 -12.62
C TYR A 72 8.01 -2.96 -11.70
N GLU A 73 7.73 -2.48 -10.49
CA GLU A 73 8.66 -2.51 -9.37
C GLU A 73 7.95 -3.10 -8.16
N VAL A 74 8.68 -3.91 -7.39
CA VAL A 74 8.14 -4.52 -6.16
C VAL A 74 8.41 -3.58 -5.00
N ILE A 75 7.36 -3.06 -4.40
CA ILE A 75 7.48 -2.23 -3.20
C ILE A 75 7.79 -3.14 -2.01
N THR A 76 8.95 -2.90 -1.38
CA THR A 76 9.34 -3.54 -0.13
C THR A 76 8.96 -2.66 1.05
N GLY A 77 8.44 -3.26 2.12
CA GLY A 77 7.97 -2.55 3.31
C GLY A 77 6.50 -2.81 3.58
N TRP A 78 5.89 -2.00 4.45
CA TRP A 78 4.47 -2.13 4.74
C TRP A 78 3.65 -1.37 3.69
N TRP A 79 2.58 -2.01 3.23
CA TRP A 79 1.55 -1.44 2.38
C TRP A 79 0.20 -1.80 2.99
N LYS A 80 -0.71 -0.83 3.11
CA LYS A 80 -2.03 -1.04 3.72
C LYS A 80 -3.09 -0.34 2.87
N ASP A 81 -4.05 -1.13 2.40
CA ASP A 81 -5.32 -0.61 1.90
C ASP A 81 -6.13 -0.03 3.07
N THR A 82 -6.64 1.18 2.93
CA THR A 82 -7.46 1.91 3.91
C THR A 82 -8.89 2.13 3.43
N GLY A 83 -9.38 1.28 2.52
CA GLY A 83 -10.71 1.42 1.89
C GLY A 83 -11.92 1.20 2.79
N ARG A 84 -11.75 0.76 4.04
CA ARG A 84 -12.83 0.60 5.04
C ARG A 84 -12.49 1.32 6.35
N PRO A 85 -13.47 1.73 7.16
CA PRO A 85 -13.20 2.38 8.46
C PRO A 85 -12.29 1.57 9.38
N GLU A 86 -12.48 0.25 9.45
CA GLU A 86 -11.63 -0.66 10.22
C GLU A 86 -10.20 -0.74 9.67
N ASP A 87 -10.05 -0.75 8.34
CA ASP A 87 -8.76 -0.75 7.65
C ASP A 87 -7.98 0.54 7.96
N LEU A 88 -8.68 1.68 8.07
CA LEU A 88 -8.10 2.96 8.44
C LEU A 88 -7.63 3.00 9.91
N LEU A 89 -8.42 2.45 10.84
CA LEU A 89 -8.03 2.35 12.25
C LEU A 89 -6.77 1.50 12.43
N GLU A 90 -6.68 0.39 11.70
CA GLU A 90 -5.48 -0.44 11.68
C GLU A 90 -4.28 0.31 11.09
N GLY A 91 -4.47 1.03 9.98
CA GLY A 91 -3.45 1.90 9.40
C GLY A 91 -2.90 2.92 10.40
N ASN A 92 -3.79 3.58 11.16
CA ASN A 92 -3.38 4.51 12.22
C ASN A 92 -2.57 3.82 13.32
N GLN A 93 -2.98 2.62 13.76
CA GLN A 93 -2.25 1.86 14.77
C GLN A 93 -0.85 1.46 14.30
N LEU A 94 -0.69 1.10 13.03
CA LEU A 94 0.60 0.78 12.43
C LEU A 94 1.53 2.01 12.43
N VAL A 95 1.04 3.14 11.91
CA VAL A 95 1.80 4.40 11.88
C VAL A 95 2.19 4.86 13.29
N LEU A 96 1.25 4.83 14.24
CA LEU A 96 1.53 5.18 15.63
C LEU A 96 2.55 4.23 16.27
N SER A 97 2.51 2.94 15.94
CA SER A 97 3.46 1.96 16.46
C SER A 97 4.87 2.18 15.94
N GLU A 98 5.01 2.49 14.66
CA GLU A 98 6.30 2.83 14.06
C GLU A 98 6.84 4.18 14.55
N PHE A 99 5.97 5.19 14.67
CA PHE A 99 6.38 6.49 15.20
C PHE A 99 6.85 6.37 16.65
N ALA A 100 6.09 5.63 17.46
CA ALA A 100 6.39 5.45 18.87
C ALA A 100 7.66 4.62 19.06
N SER A 101 7.90 3.55 18.30
CA SER A 101 9.14 2.77 18.41
C SER A 101 10.39 3.61 18.14
N ARG A 102 10.30 4.61 17.27
CA ARG A 102 11.39 5.56 16.98
C ARG A 102 11.55 6.69 17.99
N ASN A 103 10.51 6.97 18.79
CA ASN A 103 10.44 8.16 19.63
C ASN A 103 10.32 7.88 21.13
N VAL A 104 10.25 6.62 21.55
CA VAL A 104 10.32 6.27 22.97
C VAL A 104 11.73 6.54 23.49
N ALA A 105 11.84 7.55 24.34
CA ALA A 105 13.08 7.93 24.98
C ALA A 105 12.74 8.65 26.28
N ASN A 106 13.49 8.37 27.35
CA ASN A 106 13.42 9.18 28.55
C ASN A 106 14.70 10.00 28.69
N ASN A 107 14.62 11.29 28.35
CA ASN A 107 15.74 12.23 28.50
C ASN A 107 15.55 13.19 29.68
N GLY A 108 14.55 12.95 30.53
CA GLY A 108 14.26 13.75 31.72
C GLY A 108 14.69 13.05 33.00
N ASP A 109 14.48 13.73 34.12
CA ASP A 109 14.77 13.19 35.45
C ASP A 109 13.52 12.50 36.00
N THR A 110 13.63 11.20 36.28
CA THR A 110 12.52 10.40 36.84
C THR A 110 12.85 10.03 38.28
N HIS A 111 11.98 10.42 39.21
CA HIS A 111 12.11 10.06 40.62
C HIS A 111 12.02 8.54 40.81
N ASN A 112 12.69 7.99 41.82
CA ASN A 112 12.76 6.55 42.06
C ASN A 112 11.39 5.89 42.29
N ASP A 113 10.44 6.67 42.82
CA ASP A 113 9.06 6.21 43.10
C ASP A 113 8.12 6.41 41.90
N ALA A 114 8.60 7.03 40.81
CA ALA A 114 7.82 7.24 39.59
C ALA A 114 8.05 6.09 38.60
N ARG A 115 6.97 5.69 37.92
CA ARG A 115 7.01 4.64 36.90
C ARG A 115 6.44 5.16 35.60
N ILE A 116 7.22 5.03 34.53
CA ILE A 116 6.78 5.29 33.16
C ILE A 116 6.36 3.96 32.54
N GLN A 117 5.15 3.90 32.00
CA GLN A 117 4.61 2.69 31.37
C GLN A 117 4.14 3.00 29.94
N GLY A 118 4.41 2.07 29.03
CA GLY A 118 4.02 2.19 27.63
C GLY A 118 5.02 2.98 26.80
N ARG A 119 4.56 3.49 25.66
CA ARG A 119 5.41 4.18 24.68
C ARG A 119 5.42 5.69 24.97
N VAL A 120 6.35 6.13 25.80
CA VAL A 120 6.44 7.52 26.27
C VAL A 120 7.74 8.17 25.80
N LYS A 121 7.66 9.44 25.37
CA LYS A 121 8.81 10.31 25.13
C LYS A 121 8.87 11.39 26.20
N VAL A 122 9.99 11.47 26.92
CA VAL A 122 10.26 12.49 27.92
C VAL A 122 11.36 13.41 27.41
N GLY A 123 11.06 14.70 27.37
CA GLY A 123 11.99 15.73 26.92
C GLY A 123 13.08 16.02 27.96
N LYS A 124 14.17 16.61 27.48
CA LYS A 124 15.23 17.10 28.37
C LYS A 124 14.67 18.19 29.30
N GLY A 125 15.01 18.11 30.59
CA GLY A 125 14.55 19.07 31.61
C GLY A 125 13.14 18.80 32.15
N THR A 126 12.46 17.76 31.68
CA THR A 126 11.22 17.28 32.32
C THR A 126 11.56 16.55 33.62
N LYS A 127 10.80 16.83 34.69
CA LYS A 127 10.85 16.08 35.95
C LYS A 127 9.57 15.25 36.09
N ILE A 128 9.70 13.97 36.41
CA ILE A 128 8.59 13.03 36.56
C ILE A 128 8.68 12.38 37.94
N GLY A 129 7.68 12.60 38.78
CA GLY A 129 7.72 12.31 40.21
C GLY A 129 7.68 13.60 41.02
N PRO A 130 7.79 13.52 42.36
CA PRO A 130 7.82 14.71 43.21
C PRO A 130 8.98 15.67 42.87
#